data_AF-A0A7Y5E955-F1
#
_entry.id   AF-A0A7Y5E955-F1
#
_cell.length_a   1.000
_cell.length_b   1.000
_cell.length_c   1.000
_cell.angle_alpha   90.00
_cell.angle_beta   90.00
_cell.angle_gamma   90.00
#
_symmetry.space_group_name_H-M   'P 1'
#
loop_
_entity.id
_entity.type
_entity.pdbx_description
1 polymer ?
#
loop_
_entity_poly.entity_id
_entity_poly.type
_entity_poly.pdbx_seq_one_letter_code
_entity_poly.pdbx_strand_id
1 'polypeptide(L)'
;MIRALLLVFVQLPLLLTAQNRFQFIAEKIDFTLNASRFSTNGIYEFVNNSDHELEQAIVFPFSIHADSVLVKRVYNLTYNKFINFQQNNHSIVFRMTILPTDTVKLNLAYSQKTGIENVYILRSTQTWNKPLQKAVYSLSYDDSIDIDSVSLQPDSIVGHVYYWAKTNFFPKDDFTVRIK
;
A
#
# COMPACT_ATOMS: atom_id res chain seq x y z
N MET A 1 8.70 -43.92 44.66
CA MET A 1 9.08 -42.69 43.91
C MET A 1 9.46 -43.11 42.50
N ILE A 2 8.58 -42.93 41.52
CA ILE A 2 8.86 -43.20 40.10
C ILE A 2 8.58 -41.90 39.34
N ARG A 3 9.57 -41.52 38.53
CA ARG A 3 9.68 -40.30 37.72
C ARG A 3 8.93 -40.45 36.38
N ALA A 4 8.54 -39.29 35.85
CA ALA A 4 8.19 -39.00 34.45
C ALA A 4 6.88 -39.65 33.95
N LEU A 5 5.98 -38.92 33.28
CA LEU A 5 6.22 -38.24 32.01
C LEU A 5 5.27 -37.05 31.87
N LEU A 6 5.84 -35.85 31.73
CA LEU A 6 5.10 -34.62 31.42
C LEU A 6 4.94 -34.59 29.90
N LEU A 7 3.79 -35.05 29.41
CA LEU A 7 3.39 -34.90 28.01
C LEU A 7 3.03 -33.44 27.76
N VAL A 8 4.04 -32.62 27.46
CA VAL A 8 3.85 -31.29 26.88
C VAL A 8 3.45 -31.52 25.42
N PHE A 9 2.15 -31.62 25.15
CA PHE A 9 1.61 -31.39 23.82
C PHE A 9 1.83 -29.92 23.48
N VAL A 10 2.96 -29.63 22.85
CA VAL A 10 3.20 -28.36 22.16
C VAL A 10 2.21 -28.33 20.99
N GLN A 11 1.02 -27.79 21.22
CA GLN A 11 0.18 -27.29 20.15
C GLN A 11 0.83 -26.02 19.63
N LEU A 12 1.82 -26.18 18.76
CA LEU A 12 2.24 -25.10 17.89
C LEU A 12 1.11 -24.92 16.86
N PRO A 13 0.31 -23.84 16.88
CA PRO A 13 -0.43 -23.51 15.69
C PRO A 13 0.63 -23.17 14.64
N LEU A 14 0.75 -24.03 13.62
CA LEU A 14 1.39 -23.71 12.36
C LEU A 14 0.64 -22.48 11.80
N LEU A 15 1.04 -21.29 12.24
CA LEU A 15 0.76 -20.05 11.56
C LEU A 15 1.59 -20.10 10.27
N LEU A 16 1.08 -20.85 9.29
CA LEU A 16 1.37 -20.66 7.88
C LEU A 16 0.86 -19.27 7.51
N THR A 17 1.53 -18.24 8.00
CA THR A 17 1.45 -16.93 7.37
C THR A 17 1.98 -17.17 5.96
N ALA A 18 1.18 -16.86 4.94
CA ALA A 18 1.68 -16.81 3.58
C ALA A 18 2.84 -15.82 3.58
N GLN A 19 4.07 -16.34 3.61
CA GLN A 19 5.25 -15.52 3.81
C GLN A 19 5.40 -14.66 2.55
N ASN A 20 5.42 -13.34 2.73
CA ASN A 20 5.74 -12.44 1.63
C ASN A 20 7.11 -12.84 1.07
N ARG A 21 7.10 -13.27 -0.19
CA ARG A 21 8.28 -13.75 -0.92
C ARG A 21 9.13 -12.55 -1.36
N PHE A 22 8.49 -11.42 -1.66
CA PHE A 22 9.15 -10.15 -1.90
C PHE A 22 9.26 -9.32 -0.61
N GLN A 23 10.15 -8.33 -0.63
CA GLN A 23 10.13 -7.25 0.35
C GLN A 23 9.54 -6.00 -0.29
N PHE A 24 8.55 -5.37 0.35
CA PHE A 24 8.04 -4.07 -0.01
C PHE A 24 8.88 -3.00 0.70
N ILE A 25 9.67 -2.24 -0.05
CA ILE A 25 10.74 -1.41 0.53
C ILE A 25 10.47 0.08 0.44
N ALA A 26 9.72 0.54 -0.55
CA ALA A 26 9.43 1.95 -0.68
C ALA A 26 8.13 2.22 -1.42
N GLU A 27 7.52 3.36 -1.12
CA GLU A 27 6.44 3.90 -1.93
C GLU A 27 6.58 5.42 -2.13
N LYS A 28 6.08 5.88 -3.27
CA LYS A 28 5.87 7.29 -3.56
C LYS A 28 4.44 7.46 -4.04
N ILE A 29 3.65 8.29 -3.39
CA ILE A 29 2.25 8.48 -3.74
C ILE A 29 1.95 9.95 -3.92
N ASP A 30 1.38 10.27 -5.07
CA ASP A 30 0.82 11.59 -5.35
C ASP A 30 -0.70 11.47 -5.29
N PHE A 31 -1.28 12.14 -4.29
CA PHE A 31 -2.72 12.28 -4.09
C PHE A 31 -3.20 13.58 -4.73
N THR A 32 -4.38 13.52 -5.34
CA THR A 32 -5.09 14.70 -5.85
C THR A 32 -6.54 14.67 -5.37
N LEU A 33 -6.99 15.77 -4.78
CA LEU A 33 -8.33 15.92 -4.24
C LEU A 33 -9.03 17.15 -4.84
N ASN A 34 -10.20 16.96 -5.40
CA ASN A 34 -11.09 18.04 -5.85
C ASN A 34 -12.55 17.67 -5.55
N ALA A 35 -13.51 18.56 -5.85
CA ALA A 35 -14.93 18.32 -5.58
C ALA A 35 -15.49 17.01 -6.19
N SER A 36 -14.86 16.46 -7.24
CA SER A 36 -15.34 15.27 -7.93
C SER A 36 -14.64 13.98 -7.53
N ARG A 37 -13.32 14.01 -7.34
CA ARG A 37 -12.48 12.82 -7.20
C ARG A 37 -11.37 12.98 -6.17
N PHE A 38 -11.19 11.91 -5.39
CA PHE A 38 -9.94 11.61 -4.71
C PHE A 38 -9.16 10.60 -5.55
N SER A 39 -8.00 11.01 -6.05
CA SER A 39 -7.14 10.23 -6.94
C SER A 39 -5.83 9.89 -6.28
N THR A 40 -5.38 8.67 -6.52
CA THR A 40 -4.11 8.12 -6.03
C THR A 40 -3.27 7.71 -7.23
N ASN A 41 -2.03 8.19 -7.30
CA ASN A 41 -1.02 7.72 -8.24
C ASN A 41 0.22 7.27 -7.46
N GLY A 42 0.31 5.96 -7.21
CA GLY A 42 1.36 5.36 -6.40
C GLY A 42 2.44 4.69 -7.26
N ILE A 43 3.68 4.79 -6.83
CA ILE A 43 4.81 3.96 -7.26
C ILE A 43 5.26 3.15 -6.05
N TYR A 44 5.32 1.83 -6.21
CA TYR A 44 5.64 0.86 -5.17
C TYR A 44 6.88 0.09 -5.58
N GLU A 45 7.86 -0.02 -4.70
CA GLU A 45 9.12 -0.72 -4.96
C GLU A 45 9.18 -2.03 -4.16
N PHE A 46 9.33 -3.13 -4.90
CA PHE A 46 9.45 -4.47 -4.36
C PHE A 46 10.78 -5.07 -4.78
N VAL A 47 11.47 -5.73 -3.85
CA VAL A 47 12.76 -6.38 -4.10
C VAL A 47 12.68 -7.88 -3.88
N ASN A 48 13.34 -8.61 -4.77
CA ASN A 48 13.69 -10.01 -4.59
C ASN A 48 15.16 -10.10 -4.17
N ASN A 49 15.41 -10.56 -2.95
CA ASN A 49 16.79 -10.76 -2.46
C ASN A 49 17.28 -12.20 -2.61
N SER A 50 16.48 -13.10 -3.19
CA SER A 50 16.90 -14.47 -3.45
C SER A 50 17.65 -14.60 -4.78
N ASP A 51 18.26 -15.77 -4.96
CA ASP A 51 19.00 -16.20 -6.14
C ASP A 51 18.11 -16.88 -7.20
N HIS A 52 16.80 -16.91 -7.00
CA HIS A 52 15.83 -17.53 -7.90
C HIS A 52 14.65 -16.59 -8.18
N GLU A 53 13.98 -16.82 -9.30
CA GLU A 53 12.78 -16.06 -9.66
C GLU A 53 11.69 -16.29 -8.61
N LEU A 54 11.02 -15.20 -8.24
CA LEU A 54 9.90 -15.23 -7.31
C LEU A 54 8.64 -14.72 -8.00
N GLU A 55 7.54 -15.45 -7.79
CA GLU A 55 6.19 -15.06 -8.20
C GLU A 55 5.28 -15.03 -6.98
N GLN A 56 4.47 -13.98 -6.86
CA GLN A 56 3.48 -13.82 -5.80
C GLN A 56 2.25 -13.06 -6.32
N ALA A 57 1.07 -13.45 -5.82
CA ALA A 57 -0.14 -12.64 -5.95
C ALA A 57 -0.12 -11.49 -4.94
N ILE A 58 -0.33 -10.28 -5.41
CA ILE A 58 -0.46 -9.07 -4.60
C ILE A 58 -1.94 -8.75 -4.45
N VAL A 59 -2.38 -8.61 -3.21
CA VAL A 59 -3.71 -8.09 -2.87
C VAL A 59 -3.55 -6.63 -2.51
N PHE A 60 -4.09 -5.73 -3.35
CA PHE A 60 -4.05 -4.29 -3.12
C PHE A 60 -5.41 -3.82 -2.62
N PRO A 61 -5.55 -3.44 -1.33
CA PRO A 61 -6.83 -3.13 -0.73
C PRO A 61 -7.30 -1.70 -1.03
N PHE A 62 -8.61 -1.50 -1.03
CA PHE A 62 -9.28 -0.21 -1.05
C PHE A 62 -10.08 -0.01 0.24
N SER A 63 -10.22 1.25 0.66
CA SER A 63 -11.02 1.64 1.84
C SER A 63 -12.53 1.62 1.59
N ILE A 64 -12.94 1.54 0.33
CA ILE A 64 -14.33 1.50 -0.12
C ILE A 64 -14.55 0.29 -1.05
N HIS A 65 -15.80 0.02 -1.39
CA HIS A 65 -16.14 -1.03 -2.35
C HIS A 65 -15.45 -0.77 -3.70
N ALA A 66 -14.80 -1.78 -4.27
CA ALA A 66 -13.98 -1.63 -5.47
C ALA A 66 -14.79 -1.19 -6.69
N ASP A 67 -16.09 -1.50 -6.74
CA ASP A 67 -16.99 -1.03 -7.81
C ASP A 67 -17.17 0.49 -7.80
N SER A 68 -16.85 1.16 -6.68
CA SER A 68 -16.81 2.61 -6.56
C SER A 68 -15.43 3.21 -6.91
N VAL A 69 -14.46 2.34 -7.22
CA VAL A 69 -13.09 2.70 -7.58
C VAL A 69 -12.89 2.54 -9.08
N LEU A 70 -12.39 3.61 -9.72
CA LEU A 70 -11.89 3.54 -11.09
C LEU A 70 -10.39 3.27 -11.06
N VAL A 71 -9.99 2.02 -11.28
CA VAL A 71 -8.57 1.64 -11.45
C VAL A 71 -8.14 2.02 -12.87
N LYS A 72 -7.25 3.02 -12.97
CA LYS A 72 -6.77 3.53 -14.27
C LYS A 72 -5.68 2.62 -14.85
N ARG A 73 -4.78 2.11 -14.00
CA ARG A 73 -3.72 1.18 -14.42
C ARG A 73 -3.08 0.44 -13.25
N VAL A 74 -2.58 -0.74 -13.57
CA VAL A 74 -1.52 -1.45 -12.84
C VAL A 74 -0.40 -1.71 -13.85
N TYR A 75 0.75 -1.07 -13.65
CA TYR A 75 1.82 -1.03 -14.65
C TYR A 75 3.17 -1.31 -14.02
N ASN A 76 3.88 -2.33 -14.50
CA ASN A 76 5.25 -2.58 -14.12
C ASN A 76 6.16 -1.61 -14.90
N LEU A 77 6.74 -0.64 -14.20
CA LEU A 77 7.64 0.36 -14.77
C LEU A 77 9.00 -0.25 -15.12
N THR A 78 9.51 -1.20 -14.32
CA THR A 78 10.81 -1.85 -14.56
C THR A 78 10.81 -2.63 -15.87
N TYR A 79 9.74 -3.38 -16.14
CA TYR A 79 9.61 -4.22 -17.34
C TYR A 79 8.70 -3.63 -18.40
N ASN A 80 8.26 -2.38 -18.23
CA ASN A 80 7.44 -1.64 -19.17
C ASN A 80 6.21 -2.42 -19.67
N LYS A 81 5.41 -2.98 -18.75
CA LYS A 81 4.25 -3.83 -19.07
C LYS A 81 3.02 -3.54 -18.21
N PHE A 82 1.85 -3.59 -18.82
CA PHE A 82 0.59 -3.65 -18.07
C PHE A 82 0.46 -4.99 -17.34
N ILE A 83 -0.11 -4.94 -16.14
CA ILE A 83 -0.45 -6.14 -15.37
C ILE A 83 -1.97 -6.26 -15.34
N ASN A 84 -2.47 -7.41 -15.78
CA ASN A 84 -3.88 -7.75 -15.63
C ASN A 84 -4.20 -7.99 -14.15
N PHE A 85 -5.36 -7.51 -13.71
CA PHE A 85 -5.83 -7.66 -12.34
C PHE A 85 -7.27 -8.18 -12.33
N GLN A 86 -7.63 -8.80 -11.22
CA GLN A 86 -8.99 -9.17 -10.89
C GLN A 86 -9.50 -8.25 -9.80
N GLN A 87 -10.74 -7.80 -9.90
CA GLN A 87 -11.38 -6.99 -8.89
C GLN A 87 -12.18 -7.87 -7.93
N ASN A 88 -12.00 -7.64 -6.64
CA ASN A 88 -12.80 -8.19 -5.55
C ASN A 88 -13.53 -7.05 -4.83
N ASN A 89 -14.42 -7.35 -3.89
CA ASN A 89 -15.25 -6.36 -3.22
C ASN A 89 -14.48 -5.14 -2.66
N HIS A 90 -13.27 -5.32 -2.12
CA HIS A 90 -12.47 -4.23 -1.51
C HIS A 90 -11.00 -4.28 -1.91
N SER A 91 -10.68 -4.89 -3.06
CA SER A 91 -9.30 -4.98 -3.50
C SER A 91 -9.21 -5.27 -4.99
N ILE A 92 -8.02 -5.06 -5.54
CA ILE A 92 -7.60 -5.77 -6.74
C ILE A 92 -6.54 -6.80 -6.41
N VAL A 93 -6.50 -7.87 -7.19
CA VAL A 93 -5.51 -8.94 -7.09
C VAL A 93 -4.79 -9.08 -8.42
N PHE A 94 -3.47 -9.09 -8.39
CA PHE A 94 -2.65 -9.30 -9.58
C PHE A 94 -1.40 -10.10 -9.25
N ARG A 95 -0.83 -10.78 -10.25
CA ARG A 95 0.43 -11.51 -10.08
C ARG A 95 1.61 -10.64 -10.48
N MET A 96 2.68 -10.77 -9.72
CA MET A 96 3.95 -10.12 -10.01
C MET A 96 5.06 -11.15 -9.96
N THR A 97 5.99 -11.03 -10.90
CA THR A 97 7.22 -11.83 -10.97
C THR A 97 8.40 -10.87 -10.83
N ILE A 98 9.36 -11.22 -9.98
CA ILE A 98 10.60 -10.47 -9.78
C ILE A 98 11.77 -11.43 -9.97
N LEU A 99 12.70 -11.04 -10.86
CA LEU A 99 13.89 -11.82 -11.16
C LEU A 99 14.84 -11.87 -9.94
N PRO A 100 15.78 -12.83 -9.90
CA PRO A 100 16.77 -12.92 -8.84
C PRO A 100 17.48 -11.57 -8.62
N THR A 101 17.66 -11.17 -7.36
CA THR A 101 18.39 -9.95 -6.97
C THR A 101 17.87 -8.62 -7.57
N ASP A 102 16.66 -8.63 -8.15
CA ASP A 102 16.09 -7.47 -8.86
C ASP A 102 15.11 -6.66 -8.01
N THR A 103 14.88 -5.42 -8.42
CA THR A 103 13.89 -4.49 -7.83
C THR A 103 12.88 -4.05 -8.89
N VAL A 104 11.61 -4.34 -8.63
CA VAL A 104 10.50 -3.93 -9.49
C VAL A 104 9.85 -2.67 -8.95
N LYS A 105 9.65 -1.69 -9.83
CA LYS A 105 8.81 -0.53 -9.61
C LYS A 105 7.45 -0.76 -10.26
N LEU A 106 6.41 -0.73 -9.45
CA LEU A 106 5.02 -0.86 -9.88
C LEU A 106 4.34 0.50 -9.78
N ASN A 107 3.71 0.96 -10.85
CA ASN A 107 2.75 2.06 -10.77
C ASN A 107 1.32 1.52 -10.66
N LEU A 108 0.58 2.02 -9.69
CA LEU A 108 -0.85 1.75 -9.54
C LEU A 108 -1.55 3.09 -9.40
N ALA A 109 -2.45 3.38 -10.34
CA ALA A 109 -3.23 4.62 -10.32
C ALA A 109 -4.71 4.31 -10.31
N TYR A 110 -5.43 4.93 -9.39
CA TYR A 110 -6.87 4.77 -9.24
C TYR A 110 -7.52 6.04 -8.70
N SER A 111 -8.84 6.09 -8.74
CA SER A 111 -9.59 7.21 -8.19
C SER A 111 -10.97 6.78 -7.73
N GLN A 112 -11.49 7.47 -6.73
CA GLN A 112 -12.84 7.31 -6.22
C GLN A 112 -13.54 8.66 -6.19
N LYS A 113 -14.87 8.65 -6.03
CA LYS A 113 -15.61 9.91 -5.78
C LYS A 113 -15.12 10.53 -4.47
N THR A 114 -15.01 11.85 -4.45
CA THR A 114 -14.70 12.57 -3.21
C THR A 114 -15.81 12.38 -2.20
N GLY A 115 -15.44 12.03 -0.97
CA GLY A 115 -16.33 11.98 0.19
C GLY A 115 -15.94 13.02 1.24
N ILE A 116 -16.72 13.11 2.31
CA ILE A 116 -16.36 13.89 3.52
C ILE A 116 -15.05 13.36 4.11
N GLU A 117 -14.86 12.03 4.06
CA GLU A 117 -13.65 11.35 4.48
C GLU A 117 -13.05 10.57 3.30
N ASN A 118 -11.78 10.82 3.00
CA ASN A 118 -11.05 10.21 1.90
C ASN A 118 -9.85 9.43 2.44
N VAL A 119 -9.86 8.11 2.25
CA VAL A 119 -8.94 7.20 2.95
C VAL A 119 -8.08 6.41 1.97
N TYR A 120 -6.77 6.43 2.21
CA TYR A 120 -5.79 5.55 1.61
C TYR A 120 -5.19 4.62 2.69
N ILE A 121 -5.27 3.31 2.46
CA ILE A 121 -4.85 2.31 3.44
C ILE A 121 -3.32 2.23 3.49
N LEU A 122 -2.73 2.67 4.60
CA LEU A 122 -1.30 2.55 4.89
C LEU A 122 -1.00 1.38 5.82
N ARG A 123 -1.91 1.04 6.72
CA ARG A 123 -1.69 0.00 7.74
C ARG A 123 -1.47 -1.39 7.15
N SER A 124 -1.92 -1.62 5.92
CA SER A 124 -1.66 -2.86 5.18
C SER A 124 -0.17 -3.13 4.97
N THR A 125 0.69 -2.09 5.01
CA THR A 125 2.15 -2.25 4.98
C THR A 125 2.67 -3.10 6.14
N GLN A 126 1.97 -3.14 7.28
CA GLN A 126 2.33 -3.97 8.42
C GLN A 126 2.29 -5.47 8.11
N THR A 127 1.47 -5.90 7.14
CA THR A 127 1.41 -7.30 6.71
C THR A 127 2.71 -7.78 6.06
N TRP A 128 3.58 -6.86 5.64
CA TRP A 128 4.92 -7.14 5.12
C TRP A 128 5.96 -7.37 6.21
N ASN A 129 5.59 -7.22 7.49
CA ASN A 129 6.42 -7.45 8.67
C ASN A 129 7.75 -6.66 8.68
N LYS A 130 7.86 -5.60 7.86
CA LYS A 130 9.01 -4.71 7.80
C LYS A 130 8.55 -3.28 7.56
N PRO A 131 9.22 -2.28 8.16
CA PRO A 131 9.02 -0.89 7.82
C PRO A 131 9.43 -0.60 6.38
N LEU A 132 8.75 0.35 5.76
CA LEU A 132 9.20 0.94 4.50
C LEU A 132 10.49 1.69 4.75
N GLN A 133 11.53 1.40 3.97
CA GLN A 133 12.79 2.15 4.04
C GLN A 133 12.54 3.62 3.71
N LYS A 134 11.67 3.89 2.73
CA LYS A 134 11.30 5.24 2.31
C LYS A 134 9.82 5.31 1.92
N ALA A 135 9.14 6.34 2.39
CA ALA A 135 7.80 6.68 1.93
C ALA A 135 7.71 8.18 1.63
N VAL A 136 7.22 8.53 0.45
CA VAL A 136 7.04 9.93 0.04
C VAL A 136 5.60 10.14 -0.37
N TYR A 137 4.96 11.14 0.20
CA TYR A 137 3.58 11.47 -0.13
C TYR A 137 3.45 12.94 -0.52
N SER A 138 2.56 13.21 -1.46
CA SER A 138 2.06 14.56 -1.71
C SER A 138 0.54 14.54 -1.79
N LEU A 139 -0.11 15.59 -1.28
CA LEU A 139 -1.55 15.80 -1.44
C LEU A 139 -1.75 17.18 -2.07
N SER A 140 -2.13 17.17 -3.34
CA SER A 140 -2.57 18.35 -4.06
C SER A 140 -4.08 18.48 -3.96
N TYR A 141 -4.57 19.70 -3.77
CA TYR A 141 -6.00 20.02 -3.84
C TYR A 141 -6.22 21.33 -4.59
N ASP A 142 -7.46 21.59 -5.00
CA ASP A 142 -7.84 22.85 -5.64
C ASP A 142 -8.75 23.68 -4.72
N ASP A 143 -9.09 24.89 -5.19
CA ASP A 143 -9.90 25.86 -4.44
C ASP A 143 -11.33 25.38 -4.16
N SER A 144 -11.77 24.26 -4.74
CA SER A 144 -13.08 23.67 -4.45
C SER A 144 -13.11 22.88 -3.14
N ILE A 145 -11.95 22.73 -2.47
CA ILE A 145 -11.79 21.91 -1.27
C ILE A 145 -11.36 22.76 -0.08
N ASP A 146 -12.12 22.66 1.02
CA ASP A 146 -11.72 23.14 2.34
C ASP A 146 -11.33 21.92 3.21
N ILE A 147 -10.02 21.75 3.42
CA ILE A 147 -9.50 20.64 4.24
C ILE A 147 -9.75 20.96 5.72
N ASP A 148 -10.48 20.08 6.38
CA ASP A 148 -10.67 20.11 7.83
C ASP A 148 -9.45 19.52 8.55
N SER A 149 -9.06 18.30 8.18
CA SER A 149 -7.98 17.59 8.87
C SER A 149 -7.30 16.53 8.00
N VAL A 150 -6.05 16.22 8.34
CA VAL A 150 -5.26 15.11 7.78
C VAL A 150 -4.75 14.21 8.91
N SER A 151 -4.78 12.89 8.73
CA SER A 151 -4.38 11.94 9.79
C SER A 151 -2.87 11.92 10.05
N LEU A 152 -2.06 12.28 9.05
CA LEU A 152 -0.61 12.39 9.17
C LEU A 152 -0.19 13.85 9.12
N GLN A 153 0.57 14.30 10.11
CA GLN A 153 1.14 15.66 10.10
C GLN A 153 2.10 15.82 8.91
N PRO A 154 1.88 16.83 8.03
CA PRO A 154 2.75 17.11 6.90
C PRO A 154 4.09 17.68 7.38
N ASP A 155 5.15 17.33 6.64
CA ASP A 155 6.50 17.86 6.87
C ASP A 155 6.65 19.27 6.30
N SER A 156 5.89 19.59 5.24
CA SER A 156 5.78 20.95 4.70
C SER A 156 4.49 21.16 3.92
N ILE A 157 4.11 22.43 3.74
CA ILE A 157 2.95 22.87 2.96
C ILE A 157 3.41 24.00 2.03
N VAL A 158 3.14 23.87 0.74
CA VAL A 158 3.47 24.89 -0.27
C VAL A 158 2.25 25.11 -1.18
N GLY A 159 1.61 26.27 -1.06
CA GLY A 159 0.33 26.52 -1.73
C GLY A 159 -0.71 25.46 -1.34
N HIS A 160 -1.38 24.88 -2.33
CA HIS A 160 -2.38 23.82 -2.13
C HIS A 160 -1.76 22.41 -2.18
N VAL A 161 -0.52 22.26 -1.70
CA VAL A 161 0.16 20.96 -1.68
C VAL A 161 0.78 20.68 -0.33
N TYR A 162 0.39 19.56 0.27
CA TYR A 162 0.98 19.05 1.51
C TYR A 162 2.00 17.96 1.16
N TYR A 163 3.12 17.92 1.88
CA TYR A 163 4.21 16.97 1.60
C TYR A 163 4.61 16.17 2.84
N TRP A 164 4.94 14.91 2.61
CA TRP A 164 5.49 14.00 3.61
C TRP A 164 6.69 13.25 3.04
N ALA A 165 7.74 13.12 3.84
CA ALA A 165 8.92 12.30 3.56
C ALA A 165 9.27 11.52 4.83
N LYS A 166 9.01 10.21 4.82
CA LYS A 166 9.25 9.31 5.95
C LYS A 166 10.34 8.30 5.61
N THR A 167 11.14 7.94 6.61
CA THR A 167 12.19 6.91 6.53
C THR A 167 11.98 5.89 7.64
N ASN A 168 12.25 4.61 7.37
CA ASN A 168 11.97 3.52 8.31
C ASN A 168 10.50 3.57 8.82
N PHE A 169 9.58 3.81 7.89
CA PHE A 169 8.19 4.15 8.18
C PHE A 169 7.37 2.89 8.42
N PHE A 170 6.72 2.83 9.59
CA PHE A 170 5.82 1.74 9.98
C PHE A 170 4.47 2.35 10.42
N PRO A 171 3.57 2.63 9.46
CA PRO A 171 2.34 3.36 9.74
C PRO A 171 1.45 2.59 10.71
N LYS A 172 0.93 3.28 11.73
CA LYS A 172 -0.08 2.75 12.66
C LYS A 172 -1.51 3.09 12.24
N ASP A 173 -1.63 4.15 11.44
CA ASP A 173 -2.89 4.72 10.99
C ASP A 173 -2.88 4.83 9.46
N ASP A 174 -4.07 4.85 8.87
CA ASP A 174 -4.26 5.08 7.45
C ASP A 174 -4.13 6.57 7.11
N PHE A 175 -3.84 6.87 5.84
CA PHE A 175 -3.83 8.26 5.36
C PHE A 175 -5.27 8.70 5.11
N THR A 176 -5.77 9.62 5.92
CA THR A 176 -7.14 10.11 5.88
C THR A 176 -7.13 11.62 5.71
N VAL A 177 -7.95 12.11 4.78
CA VAL A 177 -8.21 13.54 4.57
C VAL A 177 -9.70 13.78 4.80
N ARG A 178 -10.03 14.68 5.73
CA ARG A 178 -11.41 15.15 5.93
C ARG A 178 -11.57 16.54 5.33
N ILE A 179 -12.72 16.75 4.71
CA ILE A 179 -13.15 18.04 4.14
C ILE A 179 -14.37 18.55 4.91
N LYS A 180 -14.57 19.87 4.91
CA LYS A 180 -15.73 20.50 5.56
C LYS A 180 -17.03 20.34 4.79
#